data_AF-A0A4Q3N1X6-F1
#
_entry.id   AF-A0A4Q3N1X6-F1
#
_cell.length_a   1.000
_cell.length_b   1.000
_cell.length_c   1.000
_cell.angle_alpha   90.00
_cell.angle_beta   90.00
_cell.angle_gamma   90.00
#
_symmetry.space_group_name_H-M   'P 1'
#
loop_
_entity.id
_entity.type
_entity.pdbx_description
1 polymer ?
#
loop_
_entity_poly.entity_id
_entity_poly.type
_entity_poly.pdbx_seq_one_letter_code
_entity_poly.pdbx_strand_id
1 'polypeptide(L)' 'RTPLMLAALHGHRAIVERLLVAGASPFLLDREGQDARMLALRAGHVEIAARLADSTATPRQGN' A
#
# COMPACT_ATOMS: atom_id res chain seq x y z
N ARG A 1 -7.25 -2.30 -10.64
CA ARG A 1 -7.09 -2.73 -9.24
C ARG A 1 -6.03 -3.82 -9.17
N THR A 2 -4.94 -3.59 -8.45
CA THR A 2 -3.84 -4.55 -8.28
C THR A 2 -4.12 -5.49 -7.10
N PRO A 3 -3.42 -6.65 -7.01
CA PRO A 3 -3.53 -7.52 -5.84
C PRO A 3 -3.22 -6.80 -4.52
N LEU A 4 -2.31 -5.83 -4.54
CA LEU A 4 -1.97 -5.01 -3.38
C LEU A 4 -3.13 -4.10 -2.95
N MET A 5 -3.83 -3.48 -3.90
CA MET A 5 -5.02 -2.67 -3.62
C MET A 5 -6.16 -3.48 -3.00
N LEU A 6 -6.39 -4.68 -3.51
CA LEU A 6 -7.42 -5.58 -2.98
C LEU A 6 -7.08 -6.01 -1.55
N ALA A 7 -5.81 -6.36 -1.29
CA ALA A 7 -5.34 -6.71 0.04
C ALA A 7 -5.45 -5.51 1.02
N ALA A 8 -5.14 -4.31 0.54
CA ALA A 8 -5.27 -3.07 1.32
C ALA A 8 -6.72 -2.72 1.67
N LEU A 9 -7.63 -2.90 0.71
CA LEU A 9 -9.07 -2.68 0.89
C LEU A 9 -9.71 -3.68 1.86
N HIS A 10 -9.24 -4.93 1.87
CA HIS A 10 -9.80 -5.99 2.73
C HIS A 10 -9.12 -6.10 4.10
N GLY A 11 -8.12 -5.27 4.40
CA GLY A 11 -7.44 -5.39 5.69
C GLY A 11 -6.44 -6.55 5.76
N HIS A 12 -6.03 -7.13 4.63
CA HIS A 12 -5.16 -8.30 4.58
C HIS A 12 -3.68 -7.94 4.73
N ARG A 13 -3.28 -7.53 5.93
CA ARG A 13 -1.90 -7.10 6.25
C ARG A 13 -0.83 -8.11 5.82
N ALA A 14 -1.04 -9.40 6.11
CA ALA A 14 -0.08 -10.45 5.75
C ALA A 14 0.14 -10.58 4.24
N ILE A 15 -0.91 -10.37 3.43
CA ILE A 15 -0.80 -10.38 1.96
C ILE A 15 -0.09 -9.12 1.48
N VAL A 16 -0.38 -7.97 2.09
CA VAL A 16 0.33 -6.71 1.79
C VAL A 16 1.83 -6.86 2.03
N GLU A 17 2.25 -7.41 3.17
CA GLU A 17 3.68 -7.64 3.44
C GLU A 17 4.32 -8.60 2.44
N ARG A 18 3.65 -9.72 2.11
CA ARG A 18 4.18 -10.66 1.10
C ARG A 18 4.32 -10.03 -0.28
N LEU A 19 3.37 -9.18 -0.68
CA LEU A 19 3.41 -8.47 -1.95
C LEU A 19 4.51 -7.40 -1.96
N LEU A 20 4.70 -6.69 -0.86
CA LEU A 20 5.80 -5.73 -0.70
C LEU A 20 7.16 -6.41 -0.79
N VAL A 21 7.34 -7.56 -0.12
CA VAL A 21 8.55 -8.39 -0.23
C VAL A 21 8.77 -8.90 -1.65
N ALA A 22 7.69 -9.22 -2.37
CA ALA A 22 7.75 -9.60 -3.78
C ALA A 22 8.06 -8.44 -4.73
N GLY A 23 8.27 -7.21 -4.24
CA GLY A 23 8.55 -6.02 -5.05
C GLY A 23 7.32 -5.42 -5.71
N ALA A 24 6.11 -5.72 -5.22
CA ALA A 24 4.90 -5.13 -5.75
C ALA A 24 4.91 -3.62 -5.55
N SER A 25 4.68 -2.86 -6.62
CA SER A 25 4.69 -1.41 -6.58
C SER A 25 3.42 -0.85 -5.91
N PRO A 26 3.53 -0.22 -4.72
CA PRO A 26 2.38 0.39 -4.04
C PRO A 26 1.88 1.68 -4.72
N PHE A 27 2.68 2.22 -5.64
CA PHE A 27 2.43 3.45 -6.38
C PHE A 27 1.51 3.28 -7.60
N LEU A 28 1.08 2.06 -7.89
CA LEU A 28 0.11 1.86 -8.95
C LEU A 28 -1.19 2.58 -8.55
N LEU A 29 -1.66 3.44 -9.46
CA LEU A 29 -2.91 4.16 -9.31
C LEU A 29 -4.03 3.35 -9.97
N ASP A 30 -5.17 3.26 -9.32
CA ASP A 30 -6.36 2.67 -9.92
C ASP A 30 -6.97 3.62 -10.96
N ARG A 31 -8.06 3.20 -11.63
CA ARG A 31 -8.76 4.05 -12.60
C ARG A 31 -9.30 5.35 -12.00
N GLU A 32 -9.49 5.37 -10.69
CA GLU A 32 -9.90 6.55 -9.91
C GLU A 32 -8.72 7.40 -9.42
N GLY A 33 -7.48 7.10 -9.83
CA GLY A 33 -6.29 7.80 -9.35
C GLY A 33 -5.98 7.52 -7.88
N GLN A 34 -6.44 6.38 -7.35
CA GLN A 34 -6.20 5.98 -5.97
C GLN A 34 -5.15 4.89 -5.89
N ASP A 35 -4.13 5.11 -5.06
CA ASP A 35 -3.12 4.11 -4.72
C ASP A 35 -3.59 3.17 -3.59
N ALA A 36 -2.86 2.06 -3.40
CA ALA A 36 -3.20 1.05 -2.39
C ALA A 36 -3.29 1.65 -0.98
N ARG A 37 -2.49 2.68 -0.68
CA ARG A 37 -2.53 3.39 0.60
C ARG A 37 -3.86 4.13 0.80
N MET A 38 -4.29 4.87 -0.23
CA MET A 38 -5.55 5.61 -0.20
C MET A 38 -6.75 4.67 0.03
N LEU A 39 -6.73 3.48 -0.59
CA LEU A 39 -7.76 2.46 -0.40
C LEU A 39 -7.76 1.88 1.01
N ALA A 40 -6.58 1.60 1.60
CA ALA A 40 -6.48 1.18 2.99
C ALA A 40 -7.03 2.25 3.95
N LEU A 41 -6.70 3.53 3.72
CA LEU A 41 -7.22 4.65 4.54
C LEU A 41 -8.74 4.77 4.43
N ARG A 42 -9.30 4.65 3.22
CA ARG A 42 -10.75 4.68 2.99
C ARG A 42 -11.48 3.53 3.67
N ALA A 43 -10.86 2.36 3.74
CA ALA A 43 -11.39 1.21 4.46
C ALA A 43 -11.22 1.31 6.00
N GLY A 44 -10.49 2.31 6.51
CA GLY A 44 -10.18 2.44 7.93
C GLY A 44 -8.99 1.59 8.40
N HIS A 45 -8.26 0.95 7.48
CA HIS A 45 -7.10 0.13 7.78
C HIS A 45 -5.82 0.96 7.87
N VAL A 46 -5.76 1.83 8.89
CA VAL A 46 -4.64 2.76 9.11
C VAL A 46 -3.30 2.03 9.24
N GLU A 47 -3.28 0.85 9.87
CA GLU A 47 -2.05 0.06 10.05
C GLU A 47 -1.47 -0.42 8.70
N ILE A 48 -2.33 -0.79 7.75
CA ILE A 48 -1.89 -1.17 6.40
C ILE A 48 -1.43 0.05 5.61
N ALA A 49 -2.15 1.16 5.74
CA ALA A 49 -1.73 2.42 5.13
C ALA A 49 -0.36 2.88 5.66
N ALA A 50 -0.09 2.67 6.96
CA ALA A 50 1.20 2.96 7.58
C ALA A 50 2.30 2.03 7.06
N ARG A 51 2.06 0.72 6.94
CA ARG A 51 3.03 -0.23 6.34
C ARG A 51 3.33 0.07 4.87
N LEU A 52 2.31 0.44 4.10
CA LEU A 52 2.48 0.91 2.73
C LEU A 52 3.29 2.22 2.72
N ALA A 53 3.03 3.14 3.65
CA ALA A 53 3.80 4.38 3.79
C ALA A 53 5.27 4.13 4.16
N ASP A 54 5.55 3.24 5.11
CA ASP A 54 6.90 2.80 5.50
C ASP A 54 7.66 2.22 4.31
N SER A 55 6.98 1.38 3.50
CA SER A 55 7.59 0.77 2.32
C SER A 55 7.81 1.77 1.18
N THR A 56 7.02 2.86 1.14
CA THR A 56 7.21 3.99 0.21
C THR A 56 8.18 5.05 0.74
N ALA A 57 8.45 5.04 2.04
CA ALA A 57 9.46 5.86 2.67
C ALA A 57 10.79 5.13 2.54
N THR A 58 11.33 5.06 1.32
CA THR A 58 12.76 5.32 1.21
C THR A 58 12.94 6.69 1.87
N PRO A 59 13.60 6.79 3.04
CA PRO A 59 13.82 8.09 3.62
C PRO A 59 14.67 8.82 2.58
N ARG A 60 14.13 9.92 2.05
CA ARG A 60 14.93 10.94 1.39
C ARG A 60 15.81 11.58 2.48
N GLN A 61 16.74 10.79 3.04
CA GLN A 61 17.99 11.26 3.61
C GLN A 61 18.77 11.64 2.34
N GLY A 62 18.73 12.90 1.90
CA GLY A 62 19.41 13.98 2.58
C GLY A 62 20.85 13.95 2.08
N ASN A 63 21.09 14.58 0.93
CA ASN A 63 22.42 14.96 0.45
C ASN A 63 22.37 16.42 0.01
#